data_AF-A0A7Y4DZY1-F1
#
_entry.id   AF-A0A7Y4DZY1-F1
#
_cell.length_a   1.000
_cell.length_b   1.000
_cell.length_c   1.000
_cell.angle_alpha   90.00
_cell.angle_beta   90.00
_cell.angle_gamma   90.00
#
_symmetry.space_group_name_H-M   'P 1'
#
loop_
_entity.id
_entity.type
_entity.pdbx_description
1 polymer ?
#
loop_
_entity_poly.entity_id
_entity_poly.type
_entity_poly.pdbx_seq_one_letter_code
_entity_poly.pdbx_strand_id
1 'polypeptide(L)'
;MYNVLYCKSHGLVYISNPKVACSSIKNSLLCGFDGDVHLEARKRLSLPNNKDIPIFILTRNPYSRALSVYKDRIENKHDVVVRDGFCKKYGLETKDDISFYQFLSALNNDKDKSIMDMHYRPQVLNLYTDDVEPCFIGRIERMKEVEIFLSRYNVNLVNKIPHARNASNTYIDEISQDEAKLIESIYSQDFDLLGYDRNIKNINPPECIYQEQVVRGEYLKLVSSKYTRLYWELRFFFVRCKSIIKKIQLYLIK
;
A
#
# COMPACT_ATOMS: atom_id res chain seq x y z
N MET A 1 3.59 4.11 -12.20
CA MET A 1 3.66 2.88 -11.40
C MET A 1 4.94 2.94 -10.56
N TYR A 2 4.85 3.56 -9.37
CA TYR A 2 6.02 4.07 -8.61
C TYR A 2 6.43 3.20 -7.42
N ASN A 3 5.84 2.00 -7.27
CA ASN A 3 5.99 1.21 -6.06
C ASN A 3 6.60 -0.18 -6.25
N VAL A 4 6.93 -0.60 -7.47
CA VAL A 4 7.75 -1.80 -7.71
C VAL A 4 9.21 -1.39 -7.81
N LEU A 5 10.06 -1.91 -6.93
CA LEU A 5 11.42 -1.42 -6.73
C LEU A 5 12.41 -2.58 -6.77
N TYR A 6 13.18 -2.68 -7.84
CA TYR A 6 14.25 -3.66 -7.98
C TYR A 6 15.58 -3.09 -7.47
N CYS A 7 16.13 -3.74 -6.44
CA CYS A 7 17.48 -3.46 -5.95
C CYS A 7 18.48 -4.44 -6.57
N LYS A 8 19.23 -3.97 -7.57
CA LYS A 8 20.19 -4.78 -8.33
C LYS A 8 21.30 -5.37 -7.46
N SER A 9 21.81 -4.62 -6.48
CA SER A 9 22.89 -5.09 -5.59
C SER A 9 22.48 -6.27 -4.72
N HIS A 10 21.19 -6.43 -4.45
CA HIS A 10 20.65 -7.52 -3.63
C HIS A 10 19.89 -8.58 -4.43
N GLY A 11 19.72 -8.38 -5.75
CA GLY A 11 18.94 -9.31 -6.57
C GLY A 11 17.50 -9.48 -6.09
N LEU A 12 16.87 -8.42 -5.56
CA LEU A 12 15.60 -8.50 -4.84
C LEU A 12 14.64 -7.38 -5.26
N VAL A 13 13.36 -7.73 -5.43
CA VAL A 13 12.28 -6.78 -5.76
C VAL A 13 11.39 -6.56 -4.55
N TYR A 14 11.17 -5.29 -4.21
CA TYR A 14 10.20 -4.87 -3.21
C TYR A 14 9.00 -4.23 -3.88
N ILE A 15 7.79 -4.77 -3.68
CA ILE A 15 6.55 -4.05 -3.99
C ILE A 15 6.17 -3.23 -2.76
N SER A 16 6.50 -1.94 -2.81
CA SER A 16 6.24 -0.97 -1.76
C SER A 16 4.74 -0.79 -1.55
N ASN A 17 4.32 -1.00 -0.32
CA ASN A 17 2.98 -0.73 0.15
C ASN A 17 3.04 0.42 1.19
N PRO A 18 2.19 1.47 1.11
CA PRO A 18 2.24 2.55 2.10
C PRO A 18 1.93 2.06 3.52
N LYS A 19 2.52 2.72 4.52
CA LYS A 19 2.21 2.52 5.95
C LYS A 19 2.50 1.12 6.53
N VAL A 20 3.35 0.36 5.84
CA VAL A 20 3.91 -0.93 6.29
C VAL A 20 5.42 -0.86 6.51
N ALA A 21 5.91 0.22 7.13
CA ALA A 21 7.34 0.52 7.29
C ALA A 21 8.14 0.64 5.98
N CYS A 22 7.49 1.04 4.88
CA CYS A 22 8.12 1.10 3.56
C CYS A 22 9.31 2.07 3.47
N SER A 23 9.34 3.15 4.27
CA SER A 23 10.50 4.05 4.35
C SER A 23 11.72 3.34 4.92
N SER A 24 11.56 2.55 5.98
CA SER A 24 12.64 1.76 6.59
C SER A 24 13.16 0.69 5.65
N ILE A 25 12.26 -0.01 4.94
CA ILE A 25 12.66 -1.01 3.94
C ILE A 25 13.42 -0.37 2.78
N LYS A 26 12.91 0.73 2.21
CA LYS A 26 13.62 1.47 1.16
C LYS A 26 15.00 1.92 1.64
N ASN A 27 15.09 2.44 2.87
CA ASN A 27 16.35 2.86 3.43
C ASN A 27 17.35 1.70 3.56
N SER A 28 16.86 0.52 3.97
CA SER A 28 17.65 -0.70 4.11
C SER A 28 18.16 -1.18 2.75
N LEU A 29 17.30 -1.19 1.73
CA LEU A 29 17.68 -1.50 0.34
C LEU A 29 18.66 -0.49 -0.27
N LEU A 30 18.74 0.71 0.30
CA LEU A 30 19.69 1.78 -0.07
C LEU A 30 20.90 1.85 0.86
N CYS A 31 21.12 0.81 1.68
CA CYS A 31 22.24 0.70 2.62
C CYS A 31 22.33 1.88 3.62
N GLY A 32 21.19 2.37 4.12
CA GLY A 32 21.14 3.39 5.16
C GLY A 32 21.28 4.82 4.66
N PHE A 33 20.76 5.12 3.47
CA PHE A 33 20.76 6.46 2.88
C PHE A 33 20.25 7.56 3.83
N ASP A 34 21.00 8.66 3.90
CA ASP A 34 20.59 9.85 4.64
C ASP A 34 19.94 10.90 3.72
N GLY A 35 18.71 11.33 4.07
CA GLY A 35 17.86 12.17 3.24
C GLY A 35 16.48 11.56 2.89
N ASP A 36 15.85 12.06 1.83
CA ASP A 36 14.55 11.59 1.35
C ASP A 36 14.66 10.22 0.67
N VAL A 37 14.38 9.18 1.45
CA VAL A 37 14.43 7.77 1.00
C VAL A 37 13.41 7.45 -0.10
N HIS A 38 12.30 8.19 -0.20
CA HIS A 38 11.29 7.96 -1.23
C HIS A 38 11.74 8.51 -2.58
N LEU A 39 12.30 9.72 -2.58
CA LEU A 39 12.88 10.31 -3.77
C LEU A 39 14.08 9.48 -4.25
N GLU A 40 14.96 9.09 -3.33
CA GLU A 40 16.18 8.37 -3.70
C GLU A 40 15.89 6.95 -4.20
N ALA A 41 14.93 6.25 -3.59
CA ALA A 41 14.49 4.95 -4.08
C ALA A 41 13.99 5.01 -5.52
N ARG A 42 13.29 6.08 -5.92
CA ARG A 42 12.82 6.27 -7.32
C ARG A 42 13.96 6.49 -8.31
N LYS A 43 15.10 7.03 -7.85
CA LYS A 43 16.27 7.28 -8.69
C LYS A 43 17.15 6.04 -8.82
N ARG A 44 17.40 5.35 -7.71
CA ARG A 44 18.39 4.26 -7.65
C ARG A 44 17.79 2.86 -7.87
N LEU A 45 16.54 2.64 -7.47
CA LEU A 45 15.88 1.35 -7.64
C LEU A 45 15.15 1.35 -8.97
N SER A 46 15.49 0.39 -9.83
CA SER A 46 14.92 0.28 -11.16
C SER A 46 13.63 -0.54 -11.14
N LEU A 47 12.99 -0.68 -12.30
CA LEU A 47 12.04 -1.78 -12.51
C LEU A 47 12.81 -3.10 -12.65
N PRO A 48 12.20 -4.24 -12.27
CA PRO A 48 12.76 -5.56 -12.55
C PRO A 48 12.89 -5.78 -14.06
N ASN A 49 13.85 -6.60 -14.47
CA ASN A 49 14.15 -6.90 -15.88
C ASN A 49 13.79 -8.33 -16.30
N ASN A 50 13.40 -9.19 -15.35
CA ASN A 50 12.82 -10.50 -15.58
C ASN A 50 11.89 -10.86 -14.41
N LYS A 51 11.04 -11.88 -14.60
CA LYS A 51 10.04 -12.32 -13.62
C LYS A 51 10.57 -13.31 -12.58
N ASP A 52 11.79 -13.79 -12.75
CA ASP A 52 12.39 -14.83 -11.90
C ASP A 52 13.18 -14.22 -10.74
N ILE A 53 13.38 -12.89 -10.74
CA ILE A 53 13.94 -12.18 -9.59
C ILE A 53 12.98 -12.33 -8.40
N PRO A 54 13.46 -12.74 -7.21
CA PRO A 54 12.66 -12.83 -6.01
C PRO A 54 11.93 -11.51 -5.67
N ILE A 55 10.63 -11.60 -5.45
CA ILE A 55 9.74 -10.51 -5.08
C ILE A 55 9.28 -10.74 -3.66
N PHE A 56 9.36 -9.71 -2.84
CA PHE A 56 8.76 -9.70 -1.52
C PHE A 56 7.86 -8.49 -1.32
N ILE A 57 6.92 -8.65 -0.41
CA ILE A 57 5.99 -7.61 0.00
C ILE A 57 5.88 -7.55 1.51
N LEU A 58 5.46 -6.40 2.03
CA LEU A 58 5.06 -6.27 3.43
C LEU A 58 3.61 -5.84 3.54
N THR A 59 2.93 -6.38 4.55
CA THR A 59 1.55 -6.07 4.89
C THR A 59 1.43 -5.62 6.34
N ARG A 60 0.27 -5.04 6.66
CA ARG A 60 -0.12 -4.67 8.03
C ARG A 60 -1.59 -4.97 8.22
N ASN A 61 -1.98 -5.22 9.46
CA ASN A 61 -3.37 -5.36 9.86
C ASN A 61 -4.20 -4.17 9.33
N PRO A 62 -5.32 -4.41 8.62
CA PRO A 62 -6.07 -3.34 7.98
C PRO A 62 -6.57 -2.25 8.94
N TYR A 63 -6.98 -2.60 10.17
CA TYR A 63 -7.37 -1.62 11.20
C TYR A 63 -6.21 -0.68 11.53
N SER A 64 -5.06 -1.28 11.87
CA SER A 64 -3.85 -0.52 12.21
C SER A 64 -3.36 0.35 11.05
N ARG A 65 -3.45 -0.17 9.81
CA ARG A 65 -3.07 0.57 8.61
C ARG A 65 -4.01 1.75 8.34
N ALA A 66 -5.33 1.55 8.43
CA ALA A 66 -6.31 2.61 8.21
C ALA A 66 -6.12 3.79 9.18
N LEU A 67 -5.99 3.50 10.48
CA LEU A 67 -5.72 4.52 11.49
C LEU A 67 -4.37 5.21 11.25
N SER A 68 -3.33 4.44 10.89
CA SER A 68 -2.02 4.99 10.60
C SER A 68 -2.02 5.94 9.39
N VAL A 69 -2.80 5.66 8.35
CA VAL A 69 -2.99 6.57 7.21
C VAL A 69 -3.71 7.83 7.65
N TYR A 70 -4.84 7.69 8.35
CA TYR A 70 -5.65 8.82 8.79
C TYR A 70 -4.81 9.81 9.59
N LYS A 71 -4.13 9.34 10.65
CA LYS A 71 -3.30 10.19 11.50
C LYS A 71 -2.19 10.91 10.75
N ASP A 72 -1.55 10.21 9.80
CA ASP A 72 -0.37 10.71 9.09
C ASP A 72 -0.68 11.59 7.88
N ARG A 73 -1.83 11.40 7.23
CA ARG A 73 -2.14 12.01 5.93
C ARG A 73 -3.40 12.86 5.92
N ILE A 74 -4.28 12.68 6.90
CA ILE A 74 -5.58 13.35 6.95
C ILE A 74 -5.67 14.24 8.17
N GLU A 75 -5.55 13.68 9.37
CA GLU A 75 -5.59 14.44 10.62
C GLU A 75 -4.40 15.40 10.71
N ASN A 76 -3.20 14.89 10.45
CA ASN A 76 -2.02 15.73 10.36
C ASN A 76 -2.07 16.57 9.07
N LYS A 77 -2.28 17.88 9.25
CA LYS A 77 -2.42 18.87 8.17
C LYS A 77 -1.10 19.17 7.43
N HIS A 78 0.02 18.51 7.76
CA HIS A 78 1.31 18.73 7.10
C HIS A 78 1.41 18.08 5.71
N ASP A 79 0.71 16.97 5.43
CA ASP A 79 0.69 16.38 4.08
C ASP A 79 -0.44 16.99 3.24
N VAL A 80 -0.23 18.23 2.82
CA VAL A 80 -1.20 19.04 2.07
C VAL A 80 -1.60 18.35 0.76
N VAL A 81 -0.67 17.65 0.09
CA VAL A 81 -0.95 17.05 -1.22
C VAL A 81 -1.95 15.89 -1.11
N VAL A 82 -1.73 14.96 -0.18
CA VAL A 82 -2.64 13.81 -0.01
C VAL A 82 -3.96 14.27 0.59
N ARG A 83 -3.92 15.17 1.58
CA ARG A 83 -5.12 15.71 2.22
C ARG A 83 -5.99 16.50 1.25
N ASP A 84 -5.43 17.44 0.49
CA ASP A 84 -6.19 18.23 -0.48
C ASP A 84 -6.75 17.36 -1.61
N GLY A 85 -5.97 16.37 -2.05
CA GLY A 85 -6.43 15.36 -3.01
C GLY A 85 -7.64 14.57 -2.51
N PHE A 86 -7.61 14.17 -1.23
CA PHE A 86 -8.74 13.52 -0.56
C PHE A 86 -9.96 14.45 -0.50
N CYS A 87 -9.80 15.66 0.04
CA CYS A 87 -10.87 16.64 0.19
C CYS A 87 -11.55 16.96 -1.13
N LYS A 88 -10.75 17.27 -2.17
CA LYS A 88 -11.25 17.53 -3.53
C LYS A 88 -11.99 16.34 -4.13
N LYS A 89 -11.51 15.12 -3.92
CA LYS A 89 -12.13 13.92 -4.49
C LYS A 89 -13.50 13.65 -3.87
N TYR A 90 -13.66 13.89 -2.57
CA TYR A 90 -14.86 13.56 -1.83
C TYR A 90 -15.75 14.75 -1.48
N GLY A 91 -15.43 15.95 -2.00
CA GLY A 91 -16.24 17.15 -1.82
C GLY A 91 -16.22 17.71 -0.39
N LEU A 92 -15.07 17.60 0.28
CA LEU A 92 -14.85 18.15 1.62
C LEU A 92 -13.98 19.39 1.53
N GLU A 93 -14.11 20.30 2.50
CA GLU A 93 -13.28 21.49 2.60
C GLU A 93 -11.93 21.15 3.26
N THR A 94 -10.83 21.69 2.73
CA THR A 94 -9.47 21.36 3.20
C THR A 94 -9.15 21.92 4.59
N LYS A 95 -9.85 22.97 4.99
CA LYS A 95 -9.73 23.62 6.30
C LYS A 95 -10.45 22.87 7.43
N ASP A 96 -11.43 22.03 7.10
CA ASP A 96 -12.28 21.38 8.08
C ASP A 96 -11.53 20.28 8.83
N ASP A 97 -11.81 20.11 10.12
CA ASP A 97 -11.34 18.92 10.83
C ASP A 97 -12.15 17.72 10.35
N ILE A 98 -11.45 16.76 9.72
CA ILE A 98 -12.06 15.55 9.18
C ILE A 98 -11.88 14.48 10.24
N SER A 99 -12.98 13.99 10.81
CA SER A 99 -12.92 12.89 11.78
C SER A 99 -12.56 11.56 11.11
N PHE A 100 -12.11 10.60 11.90
CA PHE A 100 -11.78 9.27 11.38
C PHE A 100 -13.00 8.59 10.75
N TYR A 101 -14.16 8.67 11.38
CA TYR A 101 -15.43 8.21 10.81
C TYR A 101 -15.77 8.89 9.48
N GLN A 102 -15.62 10.22 9.35
CA GLN A 102 -15.87 10.91 8.08
C GLN A 102 -14.92 10.44 6.98
N PHE A 103 -13.64 10.27 7.31
CA PHE A 103 -12.64 9.70 6.42
C PHE A 103 -13.05 8.32 5.93
N LEU A 104 -13.38 7.39 6.83
CA LEU A 104 -13.81 6.04 6.49
C LEU A 104 -15.12 6.03 5.69
N SER A 105 -16.10 6.84 6.06
CA SER A 105 -17.38 6.94 5.36
C SER A 105 -17.18 7.38 3.90
N ALA A 106 -16.35 8.38 3.66
CA ALA A 106 -16.00 8.82 2.30
C ALA A 106 -15.35 7.68 1.49
N LEU A 107 -14.40 6.95 2.09
CA LEU A 107 -13.78 5.80 1.43
C LEU A 107 -14.76 4.67 1.17
N ASN A 108 -15.66 4.37 2.11
CA ASN A 108 -16.63 3.29 1.97
C ASN A 108 -17.61 3.57 0.81
N ASN A 109 -18.05 4.82 0.68
CA ASN A 109 -18.96 5.28 -0.38
C ASN A 109 -18.32 5.36 -1.78
N ASP A 110 -16.99 5.33 -1.88
CA ASP A 110 -16.30 5.26 -3.17
C ASP A 110 -16.50 3.88 -3.82
N LYS A 111 -17.19 3.86 -4.96
CA LYS A 111 -17.55 2.63 -5.69
C LYS A 111 -16.37 1.98 -6.40
N ASP A 112 -15.31 2.72 -6.69
CA ASP A 112 -14.15 2.21 -7.43
C ASP A 112 -12.87 2.33 -6.60
N LYS A 113 -12.59 1.27 -5.84
CA LYS A 113 -11.39 1.21 -4.99
C LYS A 113 -10.09 1.27 -5.81
N SER A 114 -10.11 0.90 -7.10
CA SER A 114 -8.91 0.86 -7.96
C SER A 114 -8.36 2.25 -8.30
N ILE A 115 -9.14 3.31 -8.10
CA ILE A 115 -8.76 4.71 -8.33
C ILE A 115 -8.59 5.51 -7.04
N MET A 116 -8.61 4.86 -5.87
CA MET A 116 -8.26 5.49 -4.59
C MET A 116 -6.79 5.90 -4.56
N ASP A 117 -6.43 6.94 -3.81
CA ASP A 117 -5.02 7.21 -3.56
C ASP A 117 -4.35 5.99 -2.91
N MET A 118 -3.14 5.67 -3.35
CA MET A 118 -2.43 4.48 -2.90
C MET A 118 -2.23 4.43 -1.37
N HIS A 119 -2.21 5.57 -0.68
CA HIS A 119 -2.02 5.61 0.76
C HIS A 119 -3.17 4.94 1.50
N TYR A 120 -4.42 5.15 1.09
CA TYR A 120 -5.63 4.57 1.71
C TYR A 120 -6.34 3.52 0.86
N ARG A 121 -5.83 3.19 -0.33
CA ARG A 121 -6.34 2.07 -1.15
C ARG A 121 -6.16 0.71 -0.43
N PRO A 122 -7.03 -0.29 -0.64
CA PRO A 122 -6.74 -1.67 -0.23
C PRO A 122 -5.35 -2.14 -0.64
N GLN A 123 -4.67 -2.82 0.28
CA GLN A 123 -3.30 -3.30 0.11
C GLN A 123 -3.20 -4.27 -1.07
N VAL A 124 -4.16 -5.20 -1.20
CA VAL A 124 -4.19 -6.19 -2.28
C VAL A 124 -4.09 -5.57 -3.68
N LEU A 125 -4.65 -4.36 -3.84
CA LEU A 125 -4.61 -3.59 -5.09
C LEU A 125 -3.27 -2.87 -5.30
N ASN A 126 -2.63 -2.39 -4.23
CA ASN A 126 -1.29 -1.81 -4.30
C ASN A 126 -0.21 -2.87 -4.56
N LEU A 127 -0.48 -4.09 -4.13
CA LEU A 127 0.42 -5.23 -4.15
C LEU A 127 0.28 -6.08 -5.42
N TYR A 128 -0.70 -5.78 -6.28
CA TYR A 128 -0.96 -6.51 -7.52
C TYR A 128 -1.21 -8.01 -7.29
N THR A 129 -1.94 -8.35 -6.21
CA THR A 129 -2.16 -9.76 -5.80
C THR A 129 -2.86 -10.63 -6.86
N ASP A 130 -3.61 -10.04 -7.79
CA ASP A 130 -4.16 -10.75 -8.95
C ASP A 130 -3.07 -11.24 -9.92
N ASP A 131 -1.95 -10.52 -9.99
CA ASP A 131 -0.87 -10.72 -10.96
C ASP A 131 0.41 -11.30 -10.34
N VAL A 132 0.60 -11.14 -9.03
CA VAL A 132 1.84 -11.47 -8.33
C VAL A 132 1.55 -12.21 -7.03
N GLU A 133 2.09 -13.42 -6.95
CA GLU A 133 2.33 -14.15 -5.71
C GLU A 133 3.83 -14.03 -5.40
N PRO A 134 4.23 -13.24 -4.39
CA PRO A 134 5.63 -13.03 -4.06
C PRO A 134 6.23 -14.26 -3.38
N CYS A 135 7.56 -14.41 -3.41
CA CYS A 135 8.20 -15.49 -2.67
C CYS A 135 8.14 -15.30 -1.14
N PHE A 136 7.88 -14.08 -0.68
CA PHE A 136 7.71 -13.75 0.73
C PHE A 136 6.67 -12.66 0.98
N ILE A 137 5.75 -12.94 1.91
CA ILE A 137 4.78 -11.98 2.45
C ILE A 137 5.13 -11.75 3.93
N GLY A 138 5.81 -10.65 4.20
CA GLY A 138 6.19 -10.27 5.55
C GLY A 138 5.11 -9.43 6.25
N ARG A 139 5.05 -9.53 7.58
CA ARG A 139 4.13 -8.75 8.41
C ARG A 139 4.90 -7.71 9.21
N ILE A 140 4.44 -6.46 9.22
CA ILE A 140 5.07 -5.44 10.08
C ILE A 140 4.96 -5.81 11.57
N GLU A 141 3.93 -6.57 11.94
CA GLU A 141 3.76 -7.07 13.30
C GLU A 141 4.83 -8.13 13.66
N ARG A 142 5.54 -8.67 12.67
CA ARG A 142 6.56 -9.73 12.79
C ARG A 142 7.90 -9.31 12.19
N MET A 143 8.36 -8.08 12.50
CA MET A 143 9.59 -7.52 11.89
C MET A 143 10.85 -8.39 12.07
N LYS A 144 10.94 -9.22 13.12
CA LYS A 144 12.07 -10.15 13.28
C LYS A 144 12.15 -11.17 12.14
N GLU A 145 11.00 -11.70 11.71
CA GLU A 145 10.93 -12.64 10.58
C GLU A 145 11.25 -11.93 9.25
N VAL A 146 10.82 -10.68 9.11
CA VAL A 146 11.19 -9.82 7.97
C VAL A 146 12.70 -9.58 7.92
N GLU A 147 13.32 -9.28 9.06
CA GLU A 147 14.78 -9.11 9.16
C GLU A 147 15.54 -10.38 8.80
N ILE A 148 15.07 -11.55 9.26
CA ILE A 148 15.62 -12.87 8.89
C ILE A 148 15.47 -13.13 7.39
N PHE A 149 14.35 -12.75 6.76
CA PHE A 149 14.19 -12.87 5.32
C PHE A 149 15.19 -11.98 4.57
N LEU A 150 15.29 -10.71 4.95
CA LEU A 150 16.15 -9.72 4.29
C LEU A 150 17.64 -10.08 4.38
N SER A 151 18.08 -10.66 5.51
CA SER A 151 19.48 -11.06 5.68
C SER A 151 19.91 -12.15 4.70
N ARG A 152 19.00 -13.00 4.21
CA ARG A 152 19.28 -13.99 3.14
C ARG A 152 19.67 -13.34 1.82
N TYR A 153 19.32 -12.07 1.63
CA TYR A 153 19.65 -11.24 0.46
C TYR A 153 20.74 -10.21 0.77
N ASN A 154 21.46 -10.38 1.89
CA ASN A 154 22.48 -9.45 2.37
C ASN A 154 21.94 -8.02 2.61
N VAL A 155 20.65 -7.89 2.94
CA VAL A 155 20.03 -6.61 3.30
C VAL A 155 19.97 -6.51 4.82
N ASN A 156 20.71 -5.55 5.38
CA ASN A 156 20.65 -5.23 6.80
C ASN A 156 19.52 -4.24 7.06
N LEU A 157 18.62 -4.55 8.00
CA LEU A 157 17.51 -3.67 8.33
C LEU A 157 18.02 -2.42 9.06
N VAL A 158 17.89 -1.26 8.42
CA VAL A 158 18.29 0.03 9.00
C VAL A 158 17.11 0.65 9.72
N ASN A 159 17.14 0.60 11.06
CA ASN A 159 16.14 1.24 11.90
C ASN A 159 16.49 2.71 12.12
N LYS A 160 15.85 3.63 11.37
CA LYS A 160 16.01 5.08 11.60
C LYS A 160 15.25 5.61 12.82
N ILE A 161 14.26 4.88 13.34
CA ILE A 161 13.42 5.36 14.47
C ILE A 161 13.14 4.20 15.45
N PRO A 162 13.80 4.15 16.63
CA PRO A 162 13.58 3.12 17.65
C PRO A 162 12.14 3.11 18.22
N HIS A 163 11.45 4.26 18.21
CA HIS A 163 10.15 4.46 18.86
C HIS A 163 8.93 3.94 18.08
N ALA A 164 9.09 3.46 16.85
CA ALA A 164 7.97 2.93 16.06
C ALA A 164 7.42 1.57 16.57
N ARG A 165 8.11 0.93 17.52
CA ARG A 165 7.76 -0.40 18.05
C ARG A 165 6.53 -0.43 18.96
N ASN A 166 6.09 0.72 19.51
CA ASN A 166 5.01 0.76 20.51
C ASN A 166 3.61 1.06 19.97
N ALA A 167 3.43 1.14 18.64
CA ALA A 167 2.11 1.36 18.03
C ALA A 167 1.36 0.06 17.67
N SER A 168 1.94 -1.11 17.96
CA SER A 168 1.24 -2.39 17.78
C SER A 168 0.08 -2.44 18.77
N ASN A 169 -1.14 -2.45 18.24
CA ASN A 169 -2.41 -2.61 18.96
C ASN A 169 -3.07 -1.36 19.56
N THR A 170 -2.51 -0.15 19.44
CA THR A 170 -3.22 1.07 19.92
C THR A 170 -4.56 1.29 19.21
N TYR A 171 -4.70 0.76 17.99
CA TYR A 171 -5.92 0.83 17.20
C TYR A 171 -7.14 0.16 17.87
N ILE A 172 -6.94 -0.74 18.84
CA ILE A 172 -8.05 -1.45 19.50
C ILE A 172 -8.87 -0.50 20.37
N ASP A 173 -8.19 0.43 21.05
CA ASP A 173 -8.82 1.38 21.96
C ASP A 173 -9.30 2.64 21.22
N GLU A 174 -8.74 2.92 20.04
CA GLU A 174 -9.01 4.12 19.27
C GLU A 174 -10.12 3.97 18.23
N ILE A 175 -10.46 2.74 17.84
CA ILE A 175 -11.42 2.46 16.77
C ILE A 175 -12.73 1.98 17.39
N SER A 176 -13.81 2.73 17.14
CA SER A 176 -15.16 2.33 17.53
C SER A 176 -15.67 1.14 16.71
N GLN A 177 -16.73 0.48 17.21
CA GLN A 177 -17.32 -0.65 16.51
C GLN A 177 -17.88 -0.29 15.13
N ASP A 178 -18.38 0.94 14.93
CA ASP A 178 -18.91 1.36 13.63
C ASP A 178 -17.80 1.71 12.64
N GLU A 179 -16.70 2.29 13.12
CA GLU A 179 -15.49 2.49 12.30
C GLU A 179 -14.85 1.15 11.91
N ALA A 180 -14.85 0.16 12.81
CA ALA A 180 -14.38 -1.19 12.52
C ALA A 180 -15.19 -1.84 11.37
N LYS A 181 -16.52 -1.74 11.39
CA LYS A 181 -17.38 -2.23 10.29
C LYS A 181 -17.07 -1.54 8.96
N LEU A 182 -16.82 -0.22 8.98
CA LEU A 182 -16.42 0.50 7.76
C LEU A 182 -15.08 -0.01 7.24
N ILE A 183 -14.09 -0.22 8.12
CA ILE A 183 -12.78 -0.78 7.75
C ILE A 183 -12.93 -2.19 7.15
N GLU A 184 -13.72 -3.06 7.76
CA GLU A 184 -14.00 -4.40 7.24
C GLU A 184 -14.64 -4.39 5.85
N SER A 185 -15.53 -3.42 5.61
CA SER A 185 -16.17 -3.21 4.30
C SER A 185 -15.16 -2.69 3.26
N ILE A 186 -14.41 -1.63 3.59
CA ILE A 186 -13.45 -1.00 2.66
C ILE A 186 -12.33 -1.95 2.29
N TYR A 187 -11.79 -2.68 3.28
CA TYR A 187 -10.58 -3.48 3.17
C TYR A 187 -10.87 -4.99 3.24
N SER A 188 -12.10 -5.41 2.90
CA SER A 188 -12.56 -6.80 2.98
C SER A 188 -11.56 -7.80 2.37
N GLN A 189 -11.07 -7.52 1.17
CA GLN A 189 -10.09 -8.38 0.49
C GLN A 189 -8.71 -8.41 1.18
N ASP A 190 -8.31 -7.35 1.88
CA ASP A 190 -7.05 -7.37 2.65
C ASP A 190 -7.17 -8.36 3.81
N PHE A 191 -8.33 -8.46 4.46
CA PHE A 191 -8.56 -9.48 5.49
C PHE A 191 -8.51 -10.89 4.88
N ASP A 192 -9.31 -11.11 3.83
CA ASP A 192 -9.50 -12.45 3.26
C ASP A 192 -8.23 -12.99 2.59
N LEU A 193 -7.58 -12.18 1.74
CA LEU A 193 -6.44 -12.64 0.92
C LEU A 193 -5.10 -12.57 1.66
N LEU A 194 -4.96 -11.68 2.64
CA LEU A 194 -3.71 -11.56 3.41
C LEU A 194 -3.77 -12.31 4.74
N GLY A 195 -4.93 -12.88 5.09
CA GLY A 195 -5.11 -13.74 6.27
C GLY A 195 -5.24 -13.00 7.60
N TYR A 196 -5.69 -11.74 7.58
CA TYR A 196 -5.94 -11.00 8.83
C TYR A 196 -7.32 -11.32 9.39
N ASP A 197 -7.42 -11.38 10.72
CA ASP A 197 -8.70 -11.57 11.42
C ASP A 197 -9.54 -10.27 11.40
N ARG A 198 -10.86 -10.42 11.23
CA ARG A 198 -11.87 -9.34 11.28
C ARG A 198 -12.34 -9.04 12.70
N ASN A 199 -11.93 -9.83 13.69
CA ASN A 199 -12.11 -9.47 15.07
C ASN A 199 -11.04 -8.46 15.47
N ILE A 200 -11.43 -7.19 15.60
CA ILE A 200 -10.52 -6.11 16.01
C ILE A 200 -9.81 -6.38 17.35
N LYS A 201 -10.40 -7.20 18.23
CA LYS A 201 -9.79 -7.59 19.51
C LYS A 201 -8.77 -8.72 19.37
N ASN A 202 -8.72 -9.41 18.22
CA ASN A 202 -7.70 -10.42 17.97
C ASN A 202 -6.39 -9.72 17.59
N ILE A 203 -5.45 -9.73 18.53
CA ILE A 203 -4.14 -9.11 18.37
C ILE A 203 -3.11 -10.00 17.72
N ASN A 204 -3.44 -11.26 17.44
CA ASN A 204 -2.49 -12.21 16.87
C ASN A 204 -2.37 -11.97 15.37
N PRO A 205 -1.21 -11.48 14.89
CA PRO A 205 -1.01 -11.32 13.45
C PRO A 205 -0.85 -12.69 12.79
N PRO A 206 -1.31 -12.86 11.53
CA PRO A 206 -0.99 -14.05 10.75
C PRO A 206 0.53 -14.24 10.64
N GLU A 207 0.97 -15.47 10.41
CA GLU A 207 2.37 -15.76 10.14
C GLU A 207 2.84 -15.05 8.85
N CYS A 208 4.15 -14.84 8.74
CA CYS A 208 4.74 -14.51 7.44
C CYS A 208 4.66 -15.73 6.52
N ILE A 209 4.50 -15.50 5.22
CA ILE A 209 4.34 -16.58 4.24
C ILE A 209 5.61 -16.69 3.40
N TYR A 210 6.15 -17.90 3.30
CA TYR A 210 7.13 -18.30 2.31
C TYR A 210 6.44 -19.19 1.29
N GLN A 211 6.57 -18.88 0.01
CA GLN A 211 5.92 -19.63 -1.06
C GLN A 211 6.74 -19.58 -2.34
N GLU A 212 6.40 -20.45 -3.29
CA GLU A 212 6.89 -20.31 -4.65
C GLU A 212 6.29 -19.04 -5.28
N GLN A 213 7.14 -18.28 -5.94
CA GLN A 213 6.72 -17.06 -6.61
C GLN A 213 5.98 -17.39 -7.90
N VAL A 214 4.82 -16.75 -8.10
CA VAL A 214 4.08 -16.81 -9.36
C VAL A 214 3.88 -15.40 -9.89
N VAL A 215 4.25 -15.21 -11.15
CA VAL A 215 4.13 -13.93 -11.85
C VAL A 215 3.30 -14.14 -13.11
N ARG A 216 2.10 -13.56 -13.13
CA ARG A 216 1.09 -13.71 -14.18
C ARG A 216 1.15 -12.56 -15.21
N GLY A 217 0.42 -12.75 -16.31
CA GLY A 217 0.60 -12.07 -17.61
C GLY A 217 0.69 -10.54 -17.61
N GLU A 218 -0.02 -9.80 -16.77
CA GLU A 218 0.07 -8.32 -16.79
C GLU A 218 1.38 -7.81 -16.15
N TYR A 219 1.95 -8.54 -15.18
CA TYR A 219 3.28 -8.21 -14.66
C TYR A 219 4.36 -8.39 -15.74
N LEU A 220 4.24 -9.38 -16.62
CA LEU A 220 5.19 -9.56 -17.73
C LEU A 220 5.22 -8.35 -18.69
N LYS A 221 4.10 -7.62 -18.83
CA LYS A 221 4.04 -6.35 -19.58
C LYS A 221 4.71 -5.19 -18.82
N LEU A 222 4.81 -5.27 -17.48
CA LEU A 222 5.54 -4.31 -16.63
C LEU A 222 7.05 -4.37 -16.83
N VAL A 223 7.57 -5.59 -16.98
CA VAL A 223 9.01 -5.89 -17.05
C VAL A 223 9.57 -5.68 -18.48
N SER A 224 8.73 -5.87 -19.51
CA SER A 224 9.15 -5.90 -20.93
C SER A 224 9.00 -4.57 -21.69
N SER A 225 8.24 -3.61 -21.18
CA SER A 225 7.90 -2.39 -21.93
C SER A 225 8.83 -1.22 -21.59
N LYS A 226 9.65 -0.80 -22.57
CA LYS A 226 10.35 0.51 -22.61
C LYS A 226 9.41 1.73 -22.43
N TYR A 227 8.09 1.52 -22.44
CA TYR A 227 7.03 2.54 -22.41
C TYR A 227 6.12 2.46 -21.18
N THR A 228 6.56 1.80 -20.11
CA THR A 228 5.79 1.58 -18.87
C THR A 228 5.18 2.87 -18.33
N ARG A 229 5.83 4.03 -18.46
CA ARG A 229 5.27 5.32 -18.02
C ARG A 229 4.01 5.71 -18.81
N LEU A 230 4.03 5.61 -20.14
CA LEU A 230 2.92 6.01 -21.02
C LEU A 230 1.76 5.02 -20.97
N TYR A 231 2.02 3.71 -20.93
CA TYR A 231 0.98 2.68 -20.83
C TYR A 231 0.15 2.82 -19.56
N TRP A 232 0.77 3.15 -18.42
CA TRP A 232 0.06 3.33 -17.16
C TRP A 232 -0.67 4.68 -17.07
N GLU A 233 -0.08 5.79 -17.58
CA GLU A 233 -0.82 7.05 -17.72
C GLU A 233 -2.04 6.89 -18.64
N LEU A 234 -1.91 6.13 -19.73
CA LEU A 234 -3.02 5.77 -20.62
C LEU A 234 -4.02 4.83 -19.94
N ARG A 235 -3.61 3.82 -19.16
CA ARG A 235 -4.56 2.93 -18.46
C ARG A 235 -5.36 3.69 -17.40
N PHE A 236 -4.75 4.57 -16.62
CA PHE A 236 -5.48 5.44 -15.70
C PHE A 236 -6.37 6.45 -16.44
N PHE A 237 -5.95 6.95 -17.60
CA PHE A 237 -6.76 7.78 -18.49
C PHE A 237 -7.97 7.01 -19.05
N PHE A 238 -7.78 5.79 -19.57
CA PHE A 238 -8.86 4.95 -20.13
C PHE A 238 -9.83 4.43 -19.07
N VAL A 239 -9.38 4.15 -17.84
CA VAL A 239 -10.26 3.85 -16.70
C VAL A 239 -11.09 5.09 -16.33
N ARG A 240 -10.48 6.29 -16.32
CA ARG A 240 -11.20 7.58 -16.16
C ARG A 240 -12.20 7.81 -17.29
N CYS A 241 -11.82 7.55 -18.55
CA CYS A 241 -12.69 7.70 -19.71
C CYS A 241 -13.83 6.69 -19.72
N LYS A 242 -13.63 5.42 -19.32
CA LYS A 242 -14.72 4.44 -19.18
C LYS A 242 -15.72 4.86 -18.10
N SER A 243 -15.24 5.42 -16.98
CA SER A 243 -16.10 5.96 -15.92
C SER A 243 -16.90 7.19 -16.41
N ILE A 244 -16.28 8.07 -17.19
CA ILE A 244 -16.92 9.24 -17.81
C ILE A 244 -17.94 8.82 -18.89
N ILE A 245 -17.61 7.86 -19.76
CA ILE A 245 -18.50 7.33 -20.79
C ILE A 245 -19.73 6.66 -20.15
N LYS A 246 -19.53 5.89 -19.07
CA LYS A 246 -20.64 5.27 -18.33
C LYS A 246 -21.54 6.31 -17.66
N LYS A 247 -20.98 7.42 -17.17
CA LYS A 247 -21.74 8.58 -16.65
C LYS A 247 -22.50 9.34 -17.75
N ILE A 248 -21.90 9.54 -18.92
CA ILE A 248 -22.54 10.19 -20.08
C ILE A 248 -23.68 9.32 -20.62
N GLN A 249 -23.50 7.99 -20.72
CA GLN A 249 -24.55 7.07 -21.12
C GLN A 249 -25.75 7.08 -20.15
N LEU A 250 -25.50 7.14 -18.83
CA LEU A 250 -26.56 7.27 -17.83
C LEU A 250 -27.30 8.62 -17.87
N TYR A 251 -26.66 9.67 -18.40
CA TYR A 251 -27.25 11.00 -18.54
C TYR A 251 -28.05 11.17 -19.85
N LEU A 252 -27.74 10.35 -20.86
CA LEU A 252 -28.44 10.33 -22.17
C LEU A 252 -29.62 9.33 -22.22
N ILE A 253 -29.89 8.61 -21.12
CA ILE A 253 -31.03 7.68 -20.96
C ILE A 253 -32.08 8.24 -19.97
N LYS A 254 -32.03 9.55 -19.68
CA LYS A 254 -33.12 10.32 -19.06
C LYS A 254 -33.65 11.33 -20.05
#